data_AF-A0A392SGF3-F1
#
_entry.id   AF-A0A392SGF3-F1
#
_cell.length_a   1.000
_cell.length_b   1.000
_cell.length_c   1.000
_cell.angle_alpha   90.00
_cell.angle_beta   90.00
_cell.angle_gamma   90.00
#
_symmetry.space_group_name_H-M   'P 1'
#
loop_
_entity.id
_entity.type
_entity.pdbx_description
1 polymer ?
#
loop_
_entity_poly.entity_id
_entity_poly.type
_entity_poly.pdbx_seq_one_letter_code
_entity_poly.pdbx_strand_id
1 'polypeptide(L)'
;MTKIGTTQHFNSVEHPETNGQAEAANRVILRSLKRILDEAKGKWTEELHSVLWSYRTTPHSTTGETPFRLTCGTEAVIPVETGASSFRTEIPI
;
A
#
# COMPACT_ATOMS: atom_id res chain seq x y z
N MET A 1 -17.66 24.56 -0.80
CA MET A 1 -18.03 23.15 -0.55
C MET A 1 -17.93 22.39 -1.86
N THR A 2 -17.09 21.37 -1.93
CA THR A 2 -17.06 20.47 -3.10
C THR A 2 -18.32 19.60 -3.11
N LYS A 3 -18.69 19.08 -4.28
CA LYS A 3 -19.93 18.31 -4.55
C LYS A 3 -20.16 17.09 -3.64
N ILE A 4 -19.13 16.63 -2.94
CA ILE A 4 -19.14 15.44 -2.06
C ILE A 4 -18.82 15.76 -0.59
N GLY A 5 -18.89 17.05 -0.18
CA GLY A 5 -18.66 17.44 1.21
C GLY A 5 -17.20 17.39 1.65
N THR A 6 -16.24 17.35 0.72
CA THR A 6 -14.81 17.31 1.02
C THR A 6 -14.23 18.73 1.16
N THR A 7 -13.44 18.94 2.20
CA THR A 7 -12.59 20.13 2.38
C THR A 7 -11.22 19.85 1.78
N GLN A 8 -10.77 20.72 0.87
CA GLN A 8 -9.43 20.63 0.30
C GLN A 8 -8.46 21.39 1.21
N HIS A 9 -7.38 20.72 1.60
CA HIS A 9 -6.27 21.32 2.32
C HIS A 9 -5.08 21.41 1.37
N PHE A 10 -4.61 22.63 1.09
CA PHE A 10 -3.43 22.88 0.27
C PHE A 10 -2.22 23.03 1.16
N ASN A 11 -1.14 22.34 0.80
CA ASN A 11 0.15 22.50 1.46
C ASN A 11 0.90 23.67 0.82
N SER A 12 1.62 24.45 1.62
CA SER A 12 2.52 25.48 1.10
C SER A 12 3.67 24.83 0.33
N VAL A 13 4.14 25.49 -0.74
CA VAL A 13 5.29 25.05 -1.55
C VAL A 13 6.57 24.94 -0.70
N GLU A 14 6.66 25.73 0.36
CA GLU A 14 7.84 25.80 1.24
C GLU A 14 7.89 24.69 2.31
N HIS A 15 6.81 23.91 2.48
CA HIS A 15 6.71 22.84 3.48
C HIS A 15 6.22 21.51 2.89
N PRO A 16 7.05 20.85 2.05
CA PRO A 16 6.72 19.54 1.46
C PRO A 16 6.46 18.45 2.51
N GLU A 17 7.06 18.59 3.70
CA GLU A 17 6.93 17.68 4.84
C GLU A 17 5.48 17.46 5.30
N THR A 18 4.58 18.41 5.01
CA THR A 18 3.16 18.33 5.37
C THR A 18 2.47 17.11 4.73
N ASN A 19 3.00 16.60 3.61
CA ASN A 19 2.53 15.38 2.94
C ASN A 19 3.50 14.20 3.06
N GLY A 20 4.42 14.24 4.04
CA GLY A 20 5.55 13.32 4.13
C GLY A 20 5.17 11.83 4.18
N GLN A 21 4.01 11.49 4.77
CA GLN A 21 3.50 10.11 4.79
C GLN A 21 3.15 9.60 3.39
N ALA A 22 2.44 10.39 2.59
CA ALA A 22 2.11 10.02 1.22
C ALA A 22 3.37 9.98 0.35
N GLU A 23 4.31 10.91 0.56
CA GLU A 23 5.60 10.88 -0.14
C GLU A 23 6.41 9.62 0.19
N ALA A 24 6.45 9.20 1.45
CA ALA A 24 7.14 7.98 1.87
C ALA A 24 6.52 6.74 1.20
N ALA A 25 5.19 6.62 1.22
CA ALA A 25 4.48 5.54 0.52
C ALA A 25 4.78 5.54 -0.99
N ASN A 26 4.70 6.71 -1.63
CA ASN A 26 4.97 6.86 -3.06
C ASN A 26 6.39 6.46 -3.43
N ARG A 27 7.40 6.77 -2.59
CA ARG A 27 8.79 6.35 -2.81
C ARG A 27 8.94 4.83 -2.86
N VAL A 28 8.25 4.11 -1.98
CA VAL A 28 8.28 2.64 -1.95
C VAL A 28 7.62 2.06 -3.20
N ILE A 29 6.41 2.53 -3.52
CA ILE A 29 5.65 2.06 -4.70
C ILE A 29 6.44 2.31 -5.99
N LEU A 30 6.98 3.51 -6.17
CA LEU A 30 7.77 3.85 -7.36
C LEU A 30 9.05 3.03 -7.47
N ARG A 31 9.73 2.75 -6.36
CA ARG A 31 10.91 1.87 -6.36
C ARG A 31 10.55 0.46 -6.81
N SER A 32 9.48 -0.10 -6.27
CA SER A 32 8.99 -1.44 -6.64
C SER A 32 8.57 -1.51 -8.11
N LEU A 33 7.84 -0.50 -8.61
CA LEU A 33 7.45 -0.40 -10.02
C LEU A 33 8.64 -0.31 -10.96
N LYS A 34 9.64 0.53 -10.64
CA LYS A 34 10.86 0.65 -11.46
C LYS A 34 11.57 -0.69 -11.63
N ARG A 35 11.64 -1.50 -10.56
CA ARG A 35 12.30 -2.81 -10.58
C ARG A 35 11.68 -3.78 -11.58
N ILE A 36 10.35 -3.84 -11.64
CA ILE A 36 9.63 -4.74 -12.54
C ILE A 36 9.42 -4.16 -13.94
N LEU A 37 9.58 -2.84 -14.12
CA LEU A 37 9.41 -2.21 -15.43
C LEU A 37 10.46 -2.65 -16.45
N ASP A 38 11.68 -2.92 -15.97
CA ASP A 38 12.77 -3.48 -16.78
C ASP A 38 12.38 -4.85 -17.38
N GLU A 39 11.64 -5.66 -16.62
CA GLU A 39 11.15 -6.98 -17.03
C GLU A 39 9.85 -6.89 -17.84
N ALA A 40 8.94 -6.00 -17.45
CA ALA A 40 7.60 -5.85 -18.01
C ALA A 40 7.56 -5.12 -19.36
N LYS A 41 8.72 -4.67 -19.90
CA LYS A 41 8.85 -3.98 -21.20
C LYS A 41 7.87 -2.81 -21.36
N GLY A 42 7.66 -2.03 -20.30
CA GLY A 42 6.75 -0.89 -20.32
C GLY A 42 5.29 -1.17 -19.93
N LYS A 43 4.92 -2.42 -19.59
CA LYS A 43 3.58 -2.83 -19.13
C LYS A 43 3.33 -2.51 -17.64
N TRP A 44 3.58 -1.27 -17.25
CA TRP A 44 3.51 -0.86 -15.84
C TRP A 44 2.08 -0.89 -15.28
N THR A 45 1.07 -0.69 -16.13
CA THR A 45 -0.35 -0.71 -15.75
C THR A 45 -0.81 -2.08 -15.29
N GLU A 46 -0.32 -3.12 -15.97
CA GLU A 46 -0.59 -4.52 -15.64
C GLU A 46 0.06 -4.91 -14.30
N GLU A 47 1.28 -4.40 -14.06
CA GLU A 47 2.03 -4.68 -12.84
C GLU A 47 1.64 -3.82 -11.63
N LEU A 48 0.96 -2.70 -11.86
CA LEU A 48 0.59 -1.76 -10.80
C LEU A 48 -0.21 -2.44 -9.69
N HIS A 49 -1.15 -3.31 -10.05
CA HIS A 49 -1.96 -4.00 -9.07
C HIS A 49 -1.12 -4.93 -8.18
N SER A 50 -0.17 -5.65 -8.79
CA SER A 50 0.76 -6.54 -8.08
C SER A 50 1.66 -5.76 -7.10
N VAL A 51 2.19 -4.62 -7.52
CA VAL A 51 3.00 -3.76 -6.64
C VAL A 51 2.19 -3.23 -5.47
N LEU A 52 0.99 -2.72 -5.75
CA LEU A 52 0.13 -2.18 -4.70
C LEU A 52 -0.30 -3.27 -3.73
N TRP A 53 -0.55 -4.49 -4.21
CA TRP A 53 -0.85 -5.64 -3.37
C TRP A 53 0.34 -5.96 -2.46
N SER A 54 1.53 -6.13 -3.02
CA SER A 54 2.76 -6.39 -2.25
C SER A 54 3.00 -5.32 -1.18
N TYR A 55 2.84 -4.03 -1.52
CA TYR A 55 2.97 -2.95 -0.54
C TYR A 55 1.97 -3.09 0.61
N ARG A 56 0.71 -3.42 0.31
CA ARG A 56 -0.37 -3.54 1.31
C ARG A 56 -0.22 -4.74 2.22
N THR A 57 0.39 -5.84 1.76
CA THR A 57 0.47 -7.12 2.50
C THR A 57 1.84 -7.42 3.08
N THR A 58 2.83 -6.53 2.89
CA THR A 58 4.18 -6.67 3.46
C THR A 58 4.27 -5.85 4.75
N PRO A 59 4.72 -6.44 5.87
CA PRO A 59 4.93 -5.69 7.11
C PRO A 59 5.93 -4.56 6.92
N HIS A 60 5.59 -3.37 7.41
CA HIS A 60 6.53 -2.25 7.38
C HIS A 60 7.57 -2.41 8.49
N SER A 61 8.86 -2.23 8.17
CA SER A 61 9.96 -2.43 9.13
C SER A 61 9.84 -1.62 10.43
N THR A 62 9.19 -0.45 10.38
CA THR A 62 9.02 0.44 11.54
C THR A 62 7.85 0.04 12.45
N THR A 63 6.77 -0.50 11.89
CA THR A 63 5.54 -0.82 12.65
C THR A 63 5.40 -2.31 12.92
N GLY A 64 6.10 -3.16 12.16
CA GLY A 64 5.87 -4.61 12.15
C GLY A 64 4.53 -5.03 11.54
N GLU A 65 3.70 -4.08 11.10
CA GLU A 65 2.34 -4.31 10.64
C GLU A 65 2.19 -4.00 9.15
N THR A 66 1.24 -4.69 8.50
CA THR A 66 0.92 -4.45 7.09
C THR A 66 -0.01 -3.23 6.94
N PRO A 67 0.13 -2.41 5.87
CA PRO A 67 -0.81 -1.31 5.63
C PRO A 67 -2.27 -1.77 5.50
N PHE A 68 -2.51 -2.98 4.99
CA PHE A 68 -3.85 -3.57 4.94
C PHE A 68 -4.41 -3.75 6.35
N ARG A 69 -3.64 -4.34 7.28
CA ARG A 69 -4.07 -4.54 8.65
C ARG A 69 -4.37 -3.24 9.37
N LEU A 70 -3.56 -2.20 9.16
CA LEU A 70 -3.81 -0.87 9.73
C LEU A 70 -5.09 -0.22 9.20
N THR A 71 -5.53 -0.57 7.99
CA THR A 71 -6.72 0.02 7.36
C THR A 71 -8.00 -0.78 7.66
N CYS A 72 -7.89 -2.12 7.64
CA CYS A 72 -9.03 -3.03 7.72
C CYS A 72 -9.16 -3.75 9.06
N GLY A 73 -8.15 -3.65 9.94
CA GLY A 73 -8.13 -4.31 11.25
C GLY A 73 -7.82 -5.81 11.21
N THR A 74 -7.67 -6.42 10.04
CA THR A 74 -7.39 -7.85 9.86
C THR A 74 -6.22 -8.05 8.92
N GLU A 75 -5.58 -9.23 8.97
CA GLU A 75 -4.58 -9.58 7.97
C GLU A 75 -5.25 -9.76 6.59
N ALA A 76 -4.53 -9.43 5.52
CA ALA A 76 -5.02 -9.67 4.16
C ALA A 76 -5.02 -11.17 3.88
N VAL A 77 -6.14 -11.72 3.41
CA VAL A 77 -6.28 -13.15 3.07
C VAL A 77 -6.64 -13.25 1.59
N ILE A 78 -5.88 -14.03 0.82
CA ILE A 78 -6.24 -14.30 -0.58
C ILE A 78 -7.35 -15.35 -0.65
N PRO A 79 -8.22 -15.35 -1.67
CA PRO A 79 -9.32 -16.31 -1.76
C PRO A 79 -8.89 -17.79 -1.65
N VAL A 80 -7.70 -18.13 -2.13
CA VAL A 80 -7.13 -19.49 -2.01
C VAL A 80 -6.80 -19.87 -0.56
N GLU A 81 -6.47 -18.90 0.30
CA GLU A 81 -6.25 -19.08 1.74
C GLU A 81 -7.58 -19.09 2.53
N THR A 82 -8.71 -18.78 1.90
CA THR A 82 -10.02 -18.84 2.57
C THR A 82 -10.55 -20.28 2.63
N GLY A 83 -10.11 -21.15 1.70
CA GLY A 83 -10.51 -22.56 1.65
C GLY A 83 -9.59 -23.52 2.42
N ALA A 84 -8.37 -23.09 2.75
CA ALA A 84 -7.40 -23.85 3.54
C ALA A 84 -7.03 -23.00 4.76
N SER A 85 -7.15 -23.55 5.98
CA SER A 85 -6.73 -22.85 7.20
C SER A 85 -5.30 -22.32 7.03
N SER A 86 -5.16 -21.00 6.91
CA SER A 86 -3.87 -20.37 6.64
C SER A 86 -3.29 -19.76 7.92
N PHE A 87 -1.97 -19.80 8.05
CA PHE A 87 -1.24 -19.19 9.17
C PHE A 87 -1.50 -17.68 9.31
N ARG A 88 -2.00 -17.01 8.24
CA ARG A 88 -2.36 -15.58 8.27
C ARG A 88 -3.58 -15.27 9.12
N THR A 89 -4.47 -16.24 9.31
CA THR A 89 -5.70 -16.10 10.12
C THR A 89 -5.56 -16.61 11.55
N GLU A 90 -4.42 -17.22 11.89
CA GLU A 90 -4.16 -17.68 13.26
C GLU A 90 -3.82 -16.48 14.15
N ILE A 91 -4.66 -16.26 15.17
CA ILE A 91 -4.47 -15.17 16.16
C ILE A 91 -3.24 -15.51 17.00
N PRO A 92 -2.33 -14.55 17.28
CA PRO A 92 -1.22 -14.81 18.20
C PRO A 92 -1.79 -15.15 19.57
N ILE A 93 -1.45 -16.34 20.06
CA ILE A 93 -1.63 -16.77 21.46
C ILE A 93 -0.82 -15.89 22.41
#